data_AF-A0A0N7HX06-F1
#
_entry.id   AF-A0A0N7HX06-F1
#
_cell.length_a   1.000
_cell.length_b   1.000
_cell.length_c   1.000
_cell.angle_alpha   90.00
_cell.angle_beta   90.00
_cell.angle_gamma   90.00
#
_symmetry.space_group_name_H-M   'P 1'
#
loop_
_entity.id
_entity.type
_entity.pdbx_description
1 polymer ?
#
loop_
_entity_poly.entity_id
_entity_poly.type
_entity_poly.pdbx_seq_one_letter_code
_entity_poly.pdbx_strand_id
1 'polypeptide(L)'
;MIDKDTGSLTFGSGKIVSPKTSLSELIALKLSEEHEERKLGNGWIHYIVRNVEESGRFLNLTFIYHEESLYSVSFVVDGSPFKSSGGWGYWDEQRERRNAVIYEEWLSGEIGADRNFTWGSAWVTYDPKGGGSSIGIKYSITAL
;
A
#
# COMPACT_ATOMS: atom_id res chain seq x y z
N MET A 1 9.12 2.26 -3.30
CA MET A 1 9.89 1.25 -2.54
C MET A 1 9.85 1.50 -1.04
N ILE A 2 10.18 0.50 -0.22
CA ILE A 2 10.09 0.52 1.25
C ILE A 2 11.48 0.69 1.88
N ASP A 3 11.66 1.68 2.76
CA ASP A 3 12.84 1.82 3.60
C ASP A 3 12.74 0.91 4.84
N LYS A 4 13.69 -0.03 4.99
CA LYS A 4 13.68 -1.05 6.06
C LYS A 4 13.80 -0.46 7.47
N ASP A 5 14.49 0.66 7.62
CA ASP A 5 14.83 1.23 8.92
C ASP A 5 13.77 2.20 9.45
N THR A 6 12.97 2.78 8.55
CA THR A 6 11.98 3.83 8.87
C THR A 6 10.54 3.47 8.51
N GLY A 7 10.34 2.50 7.61
CA GLY A 7 9.04 2.16 7.05
C GLY A 7 8.54 3.20 6.04
N SER A 8 9.37 4.16 5.65
CA SER A 8 8.98 5.18 4.66
C SER A 8 8.87 4.59 3.26
N LEU A 9 7.89 5.05 2.50
CA LEU A 9 7.72 4.72 1.10
C LEU A 9 8.30 5.83 0.23
N THR A 10 9.24 5.48 -0.65
CA THR A 10 9.81 6.41 -1.64
C THR A 10 9.27 6.12 -3.03
N PHE A 11 8.96 7.16 -3.80
CA PHE A 11 8.44 7.06 -5.16
C PHE A 11 9.20 8.01 -6.11
N GLY A 12 9.49 7.54 -7.32
CA GLY A 12 10.09 8.32 -8.41
C GLY A 12 11.31 9.12 -7.99
N SER A 13 11.36 10.40 -8.37
CA SER A 13 12.48 11.32 -8.11
C SER A 13 12.60 11.81 -6.66
N GLY A 14 12.16 11.01 -5.67
CA GLY A 14 12.34 11.30 -4.24
C GLY A 14 11.11 11.79 -3.50
N LYS A 15 9.89 11.46 -3.96
CA LYS A 15 8.67 11.70 -3.18
C LYS A 15 8.64 10.70 -2.03
N ILE A 16 8.48 11.15 -0.78
CA ILE A 16 8.55 10.29 0.41
C ILE A 16 7.24 10.39 1.19
N VAL A 17 6.66 9.23 1.50
CA VAL A 17 5.57 9.07 2.47
C VAL A 17 6.13 8.34 3.67
N SER A 18 6.25 9.04 4.79
CA SER A 18 6.70 8.46 6.06
C SER A 18 5.50 8.15 6.96
N PRO A 19 5.69 7.41 8.07
CA PRO A 19 4.64 7.23 9.08
C PRO A 19 4.08 8.53 9.65
N LYS A 20 4.81 9.65 9.52
CA LYS A 20 4.42 10.99 10.01
C LYS A 20 3.78 11.87 8.95
N THR A 21 3.72 11.42 7.70
CA THR A 21 3.17 12.20 6.59
C THR A 21 1.66 12.35 6.77
N SER A 22 1.23 13.59 6.94
CA SER A 22 -0.18 13.96 7.03
C SER A 22 -0.92 13.73 5.71
N LEU A 23 -2.26 13.69 5.76
CA LEU A 23 -3.08 13.51 4.56
C LEU A 23 -2.88 14.65 3.55
N SER A 24 -2.76 15.90 4.01
CA SER A 24 -2.56 17.06 3.13
C SER A 24 -1.20 17.02 2.43
N GLU A 25 -0.15 16.61 3.14
CA GLU A 25 1.18 16.38 2.56
C GLU A 25 1.13 15.26 1.52
N LEU A 26 0.46 14.14 1.82
CA LEU A 26 0.29 13.04 0.87
C LEU A 26 -0.42 13.49 -0.42
N ILE A 27 -1.50 14.26 -0.31
CA ILE A 27 -2.22 14.81 -1.46
C ILE A 27 -1.30 15.73 -2.28
N ALA A 28 -0.50 16.56 -1.62
CA ALA A 28 0.42 17.48 -2.28
C ALA A 28 1.53 16.76 -3.08
N LEU A 29 1.90 15.53 -2.70
CA LEU A 29 2.89 14.74 -3.45
C LEU A 29 2.42 14.35 -4.86
N LYS A 30 1.10 14.31 -5.10
CA LYS A 30 0.50 13.92 -6.40
C LYS A 30 1.17 12.66 -6.96
N LEU A 31 1.02 11.55 -6.25
CA LEU A 31 1.64 10.27 -6.63
C LEU A 31 1.07 9.71 -7.95
N SER A 32 -0.18 10.03 -8.29
CA SER A 32 -0.83 9.74 -9.57
C SER A 32 -1.95 10.76 -9.82
N GLU A 33 -2.38 10.88 -11.07
CA GLU A 33 -3.59 11.63 -11.44
C GLU A 33 -4.86 10.90 -10.99
N GLU A 34 -4.83 9.57 -10.90
CA GLU A 34 -5.97 8.75 -10.48
C GLU A 34 -5.96 8.51 -8.97
N HIS A 35 -6.80 9.23 -8.24
CA HIS A 35 -6.92 9.12 -6.79
C HIS A 35 -8.37 9.26 -6.31
N GLU A 36 -8.63 8.77 -5.10
CA GLU A 36 -9.94 8.81 -4.46
C GLU A 36 -9.78 8.93 -2.94
N GLU A 37 -10.55 9.82 -2.32
CA GLU A 37 -10.63 9.93 -0.86
C GLU A 37 -11.97 9.38 -0.37
N ARG A 38 -11.92 8.45 0.59
CA ARG A 38 -13.11 7.90 1.26
C ARG A 38 -13.06 8.18 2.76
N LYS A 39 -13.93 9.08 3.23
CA LYS A 39 -14.16 9.32 4.67
C LYS A 39 -15.21 8.36 5.19
N LEU A 40 -14.90 7.61 6.25
CA LEU A 40 -15.83 6.61 6.81
C LEU A 40 -16.73 7.17 7.93
N GLY A 41 -16.55 8.43 8.33
CA GLY A 41 -17.40 9.12 9.32
C GLY A 41 -17.09 8.80 10.78
N ASN A 42 -16.05 8.02 11.05
CA ASN A 42 -15.63 7.58 12.39
C ASN A 42 -14.12 7.78 12.63
N GLY A 43 -13.56 8.87 12.09
CA GLY A 43 -12.13 9.18 12.20
C GLY A 43 -11.24 8.49 11.16
N TRP A 44 -11.75 7.48 10.47
CA TRP A 44 -11.02 6.76 9.42
C TRP A 44 -11.15 7.43 8.04
N ILE A 45 -10.02 7.52 7.33
CA ILE A 45 -9.94 7.99 5.96
C ILE A 45 -9.10 7.02 5.14
N HIS A 46 -9.62 6.58 4.00
CA HIS A 46 -8.85 5.83 3.01
C HIS A 46 -8.54 6.74 1.83
N TYR A 47 -7.27 7.02 1.59
CA TYR A 47 -6.80 7.74 0.42
C TYR A 47 -6.19 6.73 -0.56
N ILE A 48 -6.89 6.51 -1.67
CA ILE A 48 -6.55 5.51 -2.68
C ILE A 48 -5.83 6.23 -3.82
N VAL A 49 -4.68 5.72 -4.22
CA VAL A 49 -3.92 6.20 -5.38
C VAL A 49 -3.69 5.02 -6.32
N ARG A 50 -4.07 5.17 -7.58
CA ARG A 50 -4.02 4.09 -8.57
C ARG A 50 -2.92 4.34 -9.59
N ASN A 51 -2.37 3.24 -10.11
CA ASN A 51 -1.37 3.24 -11.17
C ASN A 51 -0.15 4.12 -10.88
N VAL A 52 0.33 4.13 -9.64
CA VAL A 52 1.60 4.78 -9.30
C VAL A 52 2.72 3.99 -9.96
N GLU A 53 3.42 4.60 -10.91
CA GLU A 53 4.57 3.98 -11.57
C GLU A 53 5.83 4.09 -10.69
N GLU A 54 6.47 2.97 -10.42
CA GLU A 54 7.70 2.88 -9.64
C GLU A 54 8.60 1.78 -10.23
N SER A 55 9.80 2.15 -10.69
CA SER A 55 10.81 1.23 -11.22
C SER A 55 10.27 0.23 -12.27
N GLY A 56 9.40 0.69 -13.18
CA GLY A 56 8.80 -0.14 -14.23
C GLY A 56 7.68 -1.07 -13.75
N ARG A 57 7.17 -0.85 -12.54
CA ARG A 57 6.00 -1.53 -11.97
C ARG A 57 4.92 -0.49 -11.68
N PHE A 58 3.68 -0.97 -11.55
CA PHE A 58 2.53 -0.15 -11.21
C PHE A 58 1.99 -0.60 -9.87
N LEU A 59 1.64 0.37 -9.02
CA LEU A 59 1.08 0.14 -7.70
C LEU A 59 -0.30 0.78 -7.58
N ASN A 60 -1.23 0.05 -6.96
CA ASN A 60 -2.44 0.63 -6.40
C ASN A 60 -2.30 0.63 -4.88
N LEU A 61 -2.25 1.83 -4.28
CA LEU A 61 -2.05 2.02 -2.85
C LEU A 61 -3.32 2.54 -2.19
N THR A 62 -3.57 2.07 -0.98
CA THR A 62 -4.55 2.64 -0.05
C THR A 62 -3.79 3.07 1.20
N PHE A 63 -3.68 4.38 1.40
CA PHE A 63 -3.19 4.98 2.63
C PHE A 63 -4.35 5.13 3.59
N ILE A 64 -4.24 4.48 4.74
CA ILE A 64 -5.30 4.40 5.74
C ILE A 64 -4.89 5.30 6.91
N TYR A 65 -5.66 6.35 7.11
CA TYR A 65 -5.50 7.30 8.21
C TYR A 65 -6.55 7.05 9.29
N HIS A 66 -6.17 7.26 10.54
CA HIS A 66 -7.08 7.36 11.68
C HIS A 66 -6.71 8.59 12.51
N GLU A 67 -7.67 9.49 12.73
CA GLU A 67 -7.46 10.72 13.52
C GLU A 67 -6.19 11.48 13.09
N GLU A 68 -6.08 11.73 11.77
CA GLU A 68 -4.95 12.45 11.12
C GLU A 68 -3.59 11.73 11.10
N SER A 69 -3.47 10.56 11.71
CA SER A 69 -2.23 9.76 11.70
C SER A 69 -2.27 8.67 10.62
N LEU A 70 -1.18 8.50 9.86
CA LEU A 70 -1.05 7.40 8.92
C LEU A 70 -0.94 6.08 9.70
N TYR A 71 -2.02 5.29 9.69
CA TYR A 71 -2.14 4.06 10.46
C TYR A 71 -1.53 2.87 9.72
N SER A 72 -1.84 2.76 8.43
CA SER A 72 -1.38 1.64 7.60
C SER A 72 -1.38 2.00 6.12
N VAL A 73 -0.63 1.23 5.34
CA VAL A 73 -0.70 1.23 3.88
C VAL A 73 -1.01 -0.19 3.41
N SER A 74 -1.94 -0.32 2.48
CA SER A 74 -2.20 -1.59 1.78
C SER A 74 -2.03 -1.36 0.29
N PHE A 75 -1.34 -2.25 -0.41
CA PHE A 75 -1.13 -2.08 -1.83
C PHE A 75 -0.93 -3.41 -2.58
N VAL A 76 -1.15 -3.33 -3.89
CA VAL A 76 -0.85 -4.38 -4.86
C VAL A 76 0.14 -3.85 -5.88
N VAL A 77 0.94 -4.75 -6.47
CA VAL A 77 1.94 -4.43 -7.48
C VAL A 77 1.74 -5.30 -8.72
N ASP A 78 1.90 -4.72 -9.91
CA ASP A 78 1.84 -5.42 -11.19
C ASP A 78 2.92 -4.87 -12.14
N GLY A 79 3.33 -5.66 -13.14
CA GLY A 79 4.25 -5.22 -14.19
C GLY A 79 3.58 -4.39 -15.28
N SER A 80 2.25 -4.24 -15.24
CA SER A 80 1.46 -3.47 -16.18
C SER A 80 0.45 -2.57 -15.46
N PRO A 81 0.01 -1.45 -16.07
CA PRO A 81 -1.01 -0.59 -15.47
C PRO A 81 -2.28 -1.40 -15.17
N PHE A 82 -2.80 -1.25 -13.96
CA PHE A 82 -4.10 -1.76 -13.58
C PHE A 82 -5.17 -1.11 -14.45
N LYS A 83 -5.89 -1.95 -15.18
CA LYS A 83 -7.10 -1.55 -15.88
C LYS A 83 -8.23 -1.50 -14.86
N SER A 84 -9.17 -0.56 -15.01
CA SER A 84 -10.44 -0.62 -14.29
C SER A 84 -11.06 -2.00 -14.49
N SER A 85 -11.04 -2.81 -13.44
CA SER A 85 -11.42 -4.22 -13.49
C SER A 85 -12.85 -4.34 -13.97
N GLY A 86 -13.08 -5.17 -15.00
CA GLY A 86 -14.41 -5.51 -15.52
C GLY A 86 -15.23 -6.35 -14.53
N GLY A 87 -15.48 -5.86 -13.32
CA GLY A 87 -16.27 -6.54 -12.29
C GLY A 87 -15.71 -7.88 -11.82
N TRP A 88 -16.49 -8.56 -10.99
CA TRP A 88 -16.14 -9.85 -10.35
C TRP A 88 -15.98 -11.02 -11.33
N GLY A 89 -16.39 -10.88 -12.59
CA GLY A 89 -16.36 -11.96 -13.59
C GLY A 89 -14.96 -12.42 -14.00
N TYR A 90 -13.92 -11.64 -13.69
CA TYR A 90 -12.52 -11.98 -13.97
C TYR A 90 -11.74 -12.42 -12.72
N TRP A 91 -12.43 -12.60 -11.60
CA TRP A 91 -11.81 -13.04 -10.35
C TRP A 91 -11.46 -14.54 -10.41
N ASP A 92 -10.27 -14.88 -9.93
CA ASP A 92 -9.77 -16.25 -9.82
C ASP A 92 -8.97 -16.40 -8.51
N GLU A 93 -9.45 -17.25 -7.60
CA GLU A 93 -8.76 -17.57 -6.35
C GLU A 93 -7.33 -18.08 -6.58
N GLN A 94 -7.11 -18.92 -7.58
CA GLN A 94 -5.78 -19.47 -7.85
C GLN A 94 -4.82 -18.37 -8.32
N ARG A 95 -5.33 -17.35 -9.01
CA ARG A 95 -4.54 -16.17 -9.35
C ARG A 95 -4.18 -15.38 -8.10
N GLU A 96 -5.12 -15.12 -7.20
CA GLU A 96 -4.83 -14.37 -5.96
C GLU A 96 -3.85 -15.09 -5.04
N ARG A 97 -3.92 -16.42 -4.96
CA ARG A 97 -2.92 -17.22 -4.22
C ARG A 97 -1.53 -17.13 -4.84
N ARG A 98 -1.43 -17.12 -6.18
CA ARG A 98 -0.16 -16.92 -6.89
C ARG A 98 0.39 -15.51 -6.69
N ASN A 99 -0.49 -14.50 -6.73
CA ASN A 99 -0.12 -13.12 -6.46
C ASN A 99 0.45 -12.96 -5.04
N ALA A 100 -0.15 -13.62 -4.03
CA ALA A 100 0.40 -13.59 -2.67
C ALA A 100 1.85 -14.13 -2.60
N VAL A 101 2.17 -15.20 -3.33
CA VAL A 101 3.56 -15.70 -3.40
C VAL A 101 4.49 -14.66 -4.06
N ILE A 102 4.06 -14.07 -5.17
CA ILE A 102 4.83 -13.01 -5.87
C ILE A 102 5.03 -11.79 -4.97
N TYR A 103 4.02 -11.41 -4.20
CA TYR A 103 4.09 -10.30 -3.25
C TYR A 103 5.04 -10.60 -2.10
N GLU A 104 5.09 -11.85 -1.63
CA GLU A 104 6.00 -12.25 -0.57
C GLU A 104 7.46 -12.22 -1.05
N GLU A 105 7.71 -12.69 -2.27
CA GLU A 105 9.01 -12.58 -2.92
C GLU A 105 9.43 -11.12 -3.12
N TRP A 106 8.51 -10.28 -3.62
CA TRP A 106 8.78 -8.86 -3.82
C TRP A 106 9.05 -8.14 -2.50
N LEU A 107 8.21 -8.33 -1.49
CA LEU A 107 8.38 -7.73 -0.17
C LEU A 107 9.72 -8.18 0.45
N SER A 108 10.08 -9.45 0.28
CA SER A 108 11.37 -9.97 0.76
C SER A 108 12.56 -9.34 0.03
N GLY A 109 12.41 -9.01 -1.26
CA GLY A 109 13.42 -8.26 -2.01
C GLY A 109 13.60 -6.82 -1.50
N GLU A 110 12.52 -6.20 -1.02
CA GLU A 110 12.54 -4.81 -0.52
C GLU A 110 13.12 -4.70 0.90
N ILE A 111 12.66 -5.53 1.84
CA ILE A 111 12.96 -5.38 3.28
C ILE A 111 13.62 -6.61 3.92
N GLY A 112 13.94 -7.65 3.13
CA GLY A 112 14.45 -8.93 3.64
C GLY A 112 13.36 -9.82 4.23
N ALA A 113 13.75 -10.84 5.00
CA ALA A 113 12.80 -11.79 5.60
C ALA A 113 12.10 -11.27 6.87
N ASP A 114 12.56 -10.16 7.43
CA ASP A 114 11.97 -9.57 8.64
C ASP A 114 10.58 -9.00 8.34
N ARG A 115 9.66 -9.16 9.28
CA ARG A 115 8.26 -8.68 9.16
C ARG A 115 7.85 -7.73 10.28
N ASN A 116 8.69 -7.63 11.31
CA ASN A 116 8.49 -6.77 12.48
C ASN A 116 9.70 -5.86 12.63
N PHE A 117 9.42 -4.59 12.84
CA PHE A 117 10.40 -3.50 12.86
C PHE A 117 10.09 -2.54 14.00
N THR A 118 11.03 -1.66 14.32
CA THR A 118 10.82 -0.61 15.33
C THR A 118 9.69 0.35 14.96
N TRP A 119 9.48 0.59 13.67
CA TRP A 119 8.42 1.46 13.14
C TRP A 119 7.07 0.75 12.95
N GLY A 120 7.00 -0.58 13.03
CA GLY A 120 5.77 -1.31 12.74
C GLY A 120 5.98 -2.72 12.19
N SER A 121 5.08 -3.14 11.31
CA SER A 121 5.11 -4.47 10.68
C SER A 121 4.72 -4.40 9.22
N ALA A 122 5.21 -5.36 8.43
CA ALA A 122 4.83 -5.56 7.04
C ALA A 122 4.52 -7.04 6.80
N TRP A 123 3.54 -7.33 5.95
CA TRP A 123 3.11 -8.69 5.65
C TRP A 123 2.45 -8.76 4.27
N VAL A 124 2.30 -9.99 3.77
CA VAL A 124 1.41 -10.28 2.66
C VAL A 124 0.17 -10.99 3.19
N THR A 125 -0.99 -10.64 2.67
CA THR A 125 -2.25 -11.31 2.99
C THR A 125 -2.96 -11.76 1.73
N TYR A 126 -3.73 -12.83 1.86
CA TYR A 126 -4.79 -13.19 0.93
C TYR A 126 -6.10 -13.18 1.73
N ASP A 127 -7.01 -12.27 1.38
CA ASP A 127 -8.34 -12.19 1.97
C ASP A 127 -9.36 -12.91 1.07
N PRO A 128 -9.83 -14.11 1.46
CA PRO A 128 -10.82 -14.84 0.68
C PRO A 128 -12.20 -14.16 0.68
N LYS A 129 -12.49 -13.25 1.63
CA LYS A 129 -13.75 -12.50 1.67
C LYS A 129 -13.70 -11.25 0.79
N GLY A 130 -12.58 -10.54 0.82
CA GLY A 130 -12.28 -9.43 -0.08
C GLY A 130 -11.95 -9.84 -1.50
N GLY A 131 -11.65 -11.13 -1.72
CA GLY A 131 -11.31 -11.69 -3.03
C GLY A 131 -9.98 -11.18 -3.55
N GLY A 132 -8.99 -10.94 -2.69
CA GLY A 132 -7.75 -10.31 -3.13
C GLY A 132 -6.56 -10.65 -2.27
N SER A 133 -5.39 -10.54 -2.87
CA SER A 133 -4.10 -10.54 -2.18
C SER A 133 -3.53 -9.13 -2.13
N SER A 134 -2.79 -8.79 -1.08
CA SER A 134 -2.11 -7.50 -0.97
C SER A 134 -0.91 -7.55 -0.04
N ILE A 135 -0.07 -6.53 -0.14
CA ILE A 135 0.97 -6.21 0.82
C ILE A 135 0.38 -5.21 1.81
N GLY A 136 0.57 -5.47 3.10
CA GLY A 136 0.17 -4.59 4.19
C GLY A 136 1.38 -4.07 4.96
N ILE A 137 1.33 -2.80 5.34
CA ILE A 137 2.22 -2.14 6.28
C ILE A 137 1.36 -1.52 7.36
N LYS A 138 1.68 -1.78 8.63
CA LYS A 138 1.02 -1.16 9.79
C LYS A 138 2.06 -0.50 10.65
N TYR A 139 1.87 0.79 10.90
CA TYR A 139 2.78 1.57 11.73
C TYR A 139 2.42 1.41 13.21
N SER A 140 3.46 1.35 14.03
CA SER A 140 3.31 1.45 15.48
C SER A 140 2.92 2.88 15.80
N ILE A 141 1.74 3.08 16.40
CA ILE A 141 1.40 4.39 16.97
C ILE A 141 2.34 4.58 18.15
N THR A 142 3.36 5.42 17.98
CA THR A 142 4.17 5.85 19.12
C THR A 142 3.33 6.90 19.84
N ALA A 143 2.89 6.59 21.06
CA ALA A 143 2.31 7.60 21.92
C ALA A 143 3.36 8.72 22.11
N LEU A 144 3.06 9.91 21.60
CA LEU A 144 3.83 11.13 21.86
C LEU A 144 3.72 11.52 23.34
#